data_AF-A0A6G0Y319-F1
#
_entry.id   AF-A0A6G0Y319-F1
#
_cell.length_a   1.000
_cell.length_b   1.000
_cell.length_c   1.000
_cell.angle_alpha   90.00
_cell.angle_beta   90.00
_cell.angle_gamma   90.00
#
_symmetry.space_group_name_H-M   'P 1'
#
loop_
_entity.id
_entity.type
_entity.pdbx_description
1 polymer ?
#
loop_
_entity_poly.entity_id
_entity_poly.type
_entity_poly.pdbx_seq_one_letter_code
_entity_poly.pdbx_strand_id
1 'polypeptide(L)'
;MKKCLYSVSRKELNAFLLTKLEKYSNVKLNFSYKLIDVDFNSKLLTFQKLLENQQETVKPDIVFACDGAHSIVRKHMIRLPMFNYSQTYIDHGYFEIKLPSSETKDILNPGHLHIWPRNTFMLIALPNKDKSWTCTLFMPMEKFPLILESEKEDILSFFNEYFKDFMDLIQPEDLLNQVTNGKARTLISTKCNPYHINDSFLLMGDAAHAIVPFYGQGMNAGFEDCTILNQLLEEYDHDLKTVIKTFTSRRIQDAEAISDLAFYNYIEVIIFFVIRYREIDYFA
;
A
#
# COMPACT_ATOMS: atom_id res chain seq x y z
N MET A 1 -20.95 -6.07 -19.09
CA MET A 1 -19.71 -6.43 -18.36
C MET A 1 -20.10 -6.84 -16.94
N LYS A 2 -19.58 -7.96 -16.44
CA LYS A 2 -19.69 -8.30 -15.01
C LYS A 2 -18.83 -7.30 -14.21
N LYS A 3 -19.30 -6.87 -13.04
CA LYS A 3 -18.52 -6.02 -12.12
C LYS A 3 -17.65 -6.95 -11.27
N CYS A 4 -16.33 -6.86 -11.39
CA CYS A 4 -15.37 -7.65 -10.61
C CYS A 4 -14.10 -6.83 -10.27
N LEU A 5 -13.30 -7.34 -9.33
CA LEU A 5 -11.96 -6.84 -9.03
C LEU A 5 -10.92 -7.78 -9.65
N TYR A 6 -9.78 -7.23 -10.03
CA TYR A 6 -8.66 -7.99 -10.59
C TYR A 6 -7.52 -8.08 -9.59
N SER A 7 -7.00 -9.29 -9.38
CA SER A 7 -5.74 -9.49 -8.66
C SER A 7 -4.57 -9.19 -9.59
N VAL A 8 -3.70 -8.26 -9.19
CA VAL A 8 -2.55 -7.83 -9.98
C VAL A 8 -1.30 -7.83 -9.10
N SER A 9 -0.23 -8.45 -9.61
CA SER A 9 1.08 -8.44 -8.94
C SER A 9 1.64 -7.02 -8.87
N ARG A 10 1.93 -6.55 -7.66
CA ARG A 10 2.59 -5.25 -7.41
C ARG A 10 3.89 -5.12 -8.20
N LYS A 11 4.71 -6.18 -8.20
CA LYS A 11 6.01 -6.20 -8.89
C LYS A 11 5.83 -6.06 -10.40
N GLU A 12 4.91 -6.83 -10.99
CA GLU A 12 4.66 -6.79 -12.43
C GLU A 12 4.07 -5.45 -12.87
N LEU A 13 3.10 -4.91 -12.12
CA LEU A 13 2.49 -3.62 -12.43
C LEU A 13 3.52 -2.49 -12.39
N ASN A 14 4.36 -2.47 -11.34
CA ASN A 14 5.40 -1.45 -11.23
C ASN A 14 6.45 -1.57 -12.35
N ALA A 15 6.92 -2.80 -12.65
CA ALA A 15 7.85 -3.03 -13.75
C ALA A 15 7.24 -2.60 -15.09
N PHE A 16 5.97 -2.92 -15.34
CA PHE A 16 5.25 -2.49 -16.53
C PHE A 16 5.20 -0.97 -16.66
N LEU A 17 4.85 -0.25 -15.59
CA LEU A 17 4.79 1.21 -15.59
C LEU A 17 6.18 1.83 -15.87
N LEU A 18 7.22 1.34 -15.22
CA LEU A 18 8.61 1.80 -15.45
C LEU A 18 9.04 1.59 -16.91
N THR A 19 8.78 0.40 -17.48
CA THR A 19 9.07 0.12 -18.91
C THR A 19 8.25 1.00 -19.86
N LYS A 20 7.04 1.43 -19.48
CA LYS A 20 6.28 2.40 -20.27
C LYS A 20 6.90 3.80 -20.20
N LEU A 21 7.37 4.22 -19.03
CA LEU A 21 8.04 5.52 -18.84
C LEU A 21 9.33 5.63 -19.66
N GLU A 22 10.12 4.56 -19.77
CA GLU A 22 11.36 4.53 -20.56
C GLU A 22 11.17 4.83 -22.06
N LYS A 23 9.93 4.73 -22.57
CA LYS A 23 9.63 5.03 -23.99
C LYS A 23 9.61 6.53 -24.28
N TYR A 24 9.50 7.37 -23.27
CA TYR A 24 9.44 8.82 -23.41
C TYR A 24 10.86 9.39 -23.35
N SER A 25 11.34 9.98 -24.45
CA SER A 25 12.69 10.52 -24.55
C SER A 25 12.97 11.69 -23.59
N ASN A 26 11.91 12.34 -23.11
CA ASN A 26 11.94 13.42 -22.14
C ASN A 26 11.81 12.95 -20.68
N VAL A 27 11.79 11.64 -20.42
CA VAL A 27 11.73 11.07 -19.06
C VAL A 27 13.05 10.39 -18.72
N LYS A 28 13.60 10.74 -17.55
CA LYS A 28 14.81 10.11 -17.00
C LYS A 28 14.51 9.45 -15.66
N LEU A 29 14.81 8.15 -15.56
CA LEU A 29 14.69 7.38 -14.31
C LEU A 29 16.05 7.34 -13.60
N ASN A 30 16.13 7.89 -12.38
CA ASN A 30 17.35 7.86 -11.57
C ASN A 30 17.14 6.91 -10.38
N PHE A 31 17.55 5.65 -10.53
CA PHE A 31 17.46 4.64 -9.47
C PHE A 31 18.60 4.79 -8.46
N SER A 32 18.37 4.34 -7.22
CA SER A 32 19.33 4.45 -6.10
C SER A 32 19.62 5.88 -5.65
N TYR A 33 18.68 6.80 -5.90
CA TYR A 33 18.68 8.17 -5.40
C TYR A 33 17.65 8.27 -4.28
N LYS A 34 18.10 8.49 -3.05
CA LYS A 34 17.24 8.62 -1.88
C LYS A 34 17.13 10.09 -1.50
N LEU A 35 15.92 10.66 -1.54
CA LEU A 35 15.68 12.00 -1.03
C LEU A 35 15.96 12.03 0.48
N ILE A 36 16.77 12.98 0.94
CA ILE A 36 17.15 13.13 2.35
C ILE A 36 16.79 14.49 2.94
N ASP A 37 16.63 15.52 2.11
CA ASP A 37 16.28 16.87 2.55
C ASP A 37 15.53 17.65 1.46
N VAL A 38 14.69 18.59 1.90
CA VAL A 38 13.88 19.46 1.04
C VAL A 38 13.82 20.87 1.63
N ASP A 39 14.21 21.86 0.83
CA ASP A 39 13.96 23.28 1.10
C ASP A 39 12.87 23.80 0.14
N PHE A 40 11.69 24.05 0.69
CA PHE A 40 10.54 24.54 -0.07
C PHE A 40 10.67 25.99 -0.54
N ASN A 41 11.47 26.82 0.15
CA ASN A 41 11.64 28.24 -0.20
C ASN A 41 12.56 28.39 -1.41
N SER A 42 13.70 27.70 -1.38
CA SER A 42 14.68 27.72 -2.48
C SER A 42 14.41 26.69 -3.57
N LYS A 43 13.45 25.77 -3.33
CA LYS A 43 13.09 24.61 -4.17
C LYS A 43 14.28 23.67 -4.39
N LEU A 44 15.06 23.42 -3.36
CA LEU A 44 16.21 22.52 -3.41
C LEU A 44 15.85 21.16 -2.82
N LEU A 45 16.15 20.11 -3.56
CA LEU A 45 16.01 18.73 -3.11
C LEU A 45 17.40 18.12 -3.04
N THR A 46 17.75 17.56 -1.88
CA THR A 46 19.03 16.89 -1.67
C THR A 46 18.84 15.39 -1.67
N PHE A 47 19.52 14.70 -2.58
CA PHE A 47 19.49 13.27 -2.75
C PHE A 47 20.81 12.64 -2.31
N GLN A 48 20.74 11.51 -1.61
CA GLN A 48 21.86 10.60 -1.41
C GLN A 48 21.90 9.58 -2.54
N LYS A 49 23.02 9.54 -3.28
CA LYS A 49 23.33 8.51 -4.27
C LYS A 49 23.87 7.28 -3.55
N LEU A 50 23.04 6.26 -3.41
CA LEU A 50 23.36 5.09 -2.57
C LEU A 50 24.54 4.28 -3.10
N LEU A 51 24.80 4.30 -4.41
CA LEU A 51 25.89 3.56 -5.05
C LEU A 51 27.24 4.29 -4.99
N GLU A 52 27.20 5.63 -4.98
CA GLU A 52 28.40 6.47 -5.04
C GLU A 52 28.77 7.03 -3.66
N ASN A 53 27.88 6.87 -2.67
CA ASN A 53 27.96 7.50 -1.34
C ASN A 53 28.20 9.02 -1.41
N GLN A 54 27.57 9.67 -2.39
CA GLN A 54 27.64 11.11 -2.62
C GLN A 54 26.26 11.75 -2.43
N GLN A 55 26.25 13.06 -2.25
CA GLN A 55 25.03 13.86 -2.26
C GLN A 55 24.95 14.69 -3.55
N GLU A 56 23.73 14.87 -4.04
CA GLU A 56 23.42 15.76 -5.16
C GLU A 56 22.23 16.63 -4.78
N THR A 57 22.33 17.92 -5.08
CA THR A 57 21.23 18.86 -4.94
C THR A 57 20.69 19.23 -6.31
N VAL A 58 19.37 19.16 -6.46
CA VAL A 58 18.67 19.55 -7.69
C VAL A 58 17.65 20.63 -7.39
N LYS A 59 17.41 21.49 -8.39
CA LYS A 59 16.45 22.60 -8.31
C LYS A 59 15.36 22.46 -9.38
N PRO A 60 14.30 21.69 -9.13
CA PRO A 60 13.20 21.55 -10.07
C PRO A 60 12.27 22.77 -10.04
N ASP A 61 11.52 22.97 -11.13
CA ASP A 61 10.44 23.97 -11.16
C ASP A 61 9.23 23.52 -10.33
N ILE A 62 8.89 22.24 -10.45
CA ILE A 62 7.75 21.55 -9.82
C ILE A 62 8.17 20.16 -9.35
N VAL A 63 7.58 19.70 -8.24
CA VAL A 63 7.80 18.41 -7.60
C VAL A 63 6.47 17.72 -7.36
N PHE A 64 6.31 16.54 -7.94
CA PHE A 64 5.28 15.59 -7.57
C PHE A 64 5.89 14.54 -6.62
N ALA A 65 5.48 14.58 -5.36
CA ALA A 65 5.95 13.70 -4.31
C ALA A 65 5.07 12.46 -4.21
N CYS A 66 5.54 11.37 -4.80
CA CYS A 66 4.91 10.04 -4.77
C CYS A 66 5.77 9.04 -3.98
N ASP A 67 6.43 9.50 -2.92
CA ASP A 67 7.42 8.77 -2.12
C ASP A 67 6.81 7.89 -0.99
N GLY A 68 5.50 7.65 -1.08
CA GLY A 68 4.80 6.61 -0.34
C GLY A 68 4.41 6.99 1.10
N ALA A 69 3.91 5.99 1.84
CA ALA A 69 3.34 6.17 3.18
C ALA A 69 4.31 6.76 4.22
N HIS A 70 5.62 6.73 3.99
CA HIS A 70 6.64 7.33 4.84
C HIS A 70 7.36 8.53 4.21
N SER A 71 6.65 9.23 3.32
CA SER A 71 7.10 10.39 2.54
C SER A 71 8.06 11.30 3.31
N ILE A 72 9.24 11.53 2.71
CA ILE A 72 10.22 12.50 3.18
C ILE A 72 9.68 13.90 2.93
N VAL A 73 9.09 14.16 1.77
CA VAL A 73 8.52 15.48 1.46
C VAL A 73 7.47 15.85 2.50
N ARG A 74 6.53 14.96 2.83
CA ARG A 74 5.53 15.19 3.87
C ARG A 74 6.16 15.43 5.25
N LYS A 75 7.20 14.68 5.62
CA LYS A 75 7.91 14.91 6.90
C LYS A 75 8.51 16.31 7.00
N HIS A 76 8.99 16.87 5.88
CA HIS A 76 9.43 18.26 5.85
C HIS A 76 8.26 19.24 5.92
N MET A 77 7.11 18.92 5.29
CA MET A 77 5.89 19.76 5.36
C MET A 77 5.31 19.88 6.78
N ILE A 78 5.44 18.86 7.63
CA ILE A 78 4.95 18.88 9.04
C ILE A 78 5.52 20.06 9.84
N ARG A 79 6.70 20.57 9.46
CA ARG A 79 7.37 21.69 10.16
C ARG A 79 6.86 23.06 9.70
N LEU A 80 6.01 23.11 8.68
CA LEU A 80 5.49 24.35 8.11
C LEU A 80 4.21 24.78 8.83
N PRO A 81 3.94 26.09 8.90
CA PRO A 81 2.67 26.60 9.42
C PRO A 81 1.52 26.17 8.50
N MET A 82 0.30 26.09 9.08
CA MET A 82 -0.94 25.80 8.35
C MET A 82 -0.96 24.44 7.63
N PHE A 83 -0.21 23.46 8.12
CA PHE A 83 -0.24 22.09 7.63
C PHE A 83 -0.81 21.16 8.71
N ASN A 84 -2.03 20.67 8.47
CA ASN A 84 -2.67 19.68 9.32
C ASN A 84 -2.15 18.28 8.96
N TYR A 85 -1.84 17.49 9.99
CA TYR A 85 -1.30 16.15 9.84
C TYR A 85 -1.83 15.22 10.93
N SER A 86 -2.26 14.03 10.54
CA SER A 86 -2.54 12.93 11.46
C SER A 86 -1.91 11.65 10.95
N GLN A 87 -1.41 10.84 11.88
CA GLN A 87 -0.83 9.54 11.60
C GLN A 87 -1.27 8.56 12.69
N THR A 88 -1.81 7.43 12.26
CA THR A 88 -2.26 6.38 13.16
C THR A 88 -1.66 5.06 12.71
N TYR A 89 -0.87 4.44 13.58
CA TYR A 89 -0.61 3.01 13.45
C TYR A 89 -1.80 2.27 14.04
N ILE A 90 -2.36 1.33 13.29
CA ILE A 90 -3.39 0.45 13.83
C ILE A 90 -2.74 -0.72 14.56
N ASP A 91 -3.48 -1.31 15.49
CA ASP A 91 -2.97 -2.40 16.33
C ASP A 91 -2.61 -3.64 15.51
N HIS A 92 -3.23 -3.83 14.35
CA HIS A 92 -2.93 -4.94 13.45
C HIS A 92 -1.73 -4.66 12.55
N GLY A 93 -0.86 -5.64 12.44
CA GLY A 93 0.12 -5.73 11.37
C GLY A 93 -0.28 -6.76 10.33
N TYR A 94 0.59 -6.97 9.35
CA TYR A 94 0.43 -8.03 8.37
C TYR A 94 1.72 -8.83 8.15
N PHE A 95 1.55 -10.08 7.74
CA PHE A 95 2.61 -10.99 7.35
C PHE A 95 2.22 -11.72 6.07
N GLU A 96 3.11 -11.79 5.09
CA GLU A 96 2.84 -12.45 3.80
C GLU A 96 3.36 -13.89 3.78
N ILE A 97 2.54 -14.82 3.32
CA ILE A 97 2.87 -16.23 3.09
C ILE A 97 2.58 -16.55 1.63
N LYS A 98 3.55 -17.09 0.90
CA LYS A 98 3.38 -17.53 -0.47
C LYS A 98 2.99 -19.01 -0.51
N LEU A 99 1.90 -19.33 -1.21
CA LEU A 99 1.55 -20.71 -1.56
C LEU A 99 2.05 -21.02 -2.98
N PRO A 100 2.81 -22.11 -3.18
CA PRO A 100 3.25 -22.51 -4.51
C PRO A 100 2.09 -23.08 -5.36
N SER A 101 2.28 -23.07 -6.68
CA SER A 101 1.25 -23.54 -7.63
C SER A 101 1.04 -25.06 -7.64
N SER A 102 1.96 -25.84 -7.06
CA SER A 102 1.89 -27.29 -6.94
C SER A 102 0.88 -27.77 -5.88
N GLU A 103 0.61 -26.95 -4.87
CA GLU A 103 -0.09 -27.37 -3.64
C GLU A 103 -1.55 -26.92 -3.59
N THR A 104 -1.96 -26.04 -4.51
CA THR A 104 -3.31 -25.43 -4.51
C THR A 104 -4.20 -25.91 -5.64
N LYS A 105 -3.74 -26.86 -6.47
CA LYS A 105 -4.50 -27.37 -7.61
C LYS A 105 -5.84 -27.93 -7.13
N ASP A 106 -6.91 -27.36 -7.67
CA ASP A 106 -8.31 -27.76 -7.52
C ASP A 106 -8.97 -27.49 -6.15
N ILE A 107 -8.25 -26.91 -5.17
CA ILE A 107 -8.84 -26.53 -3.86
C ILE A 107 -9.24 -25.05 -3.83
N LEU A 108 -8.35 -24.16 -4.29
CA LEU A 108 -8.64 -22.73 -4.35
C LEU A 108 -9.08 -22.29 -5.75
N ASN A 109 -10.22 -21.61 -5.83
CA ASN A 109 -10.74 -21.06 -7.09
C ASN A 109 -10.10 -19.68 -7.38
N PRO A 110 -9.35 -19.50 -8.49
CA PRO A 110 -8.67 -18.24 -8.84
C PRO A 110 -9.62 -17.09 -9.18
N GLY A 111 -10.93 -17.33 -9.31
CA GLY A 111 -11.93 -16.26 -9.42
C GLY A 111 -12.27 -15.59 -8.10
N HIS A 112 -11.90 -16.17 -6.96
CA HIS A 112 -12.36 -15.75 -5.64
C HIS A 112 -11.23 -15.13 -4.79
N LEU A 113 -11.62 -14.16 -3.94
CA LEU A 113 -10.82 -13.75 -2.79
C LEU A 113 -11.11 -14.74 -1.65
N HIS A 114 -10.12 -15.52 -1.25
CA HIS A 114 -10.29 -16.48 -0.16
C HIS A 114 -9.98 -15.80 1.18
N ILE A 115 -10.83 -16.04 2.17
CA ILE A 115 -10.74 -15.39 3.48
C ILE A 115 -10.95 -16.46 4.56
N TRP A 116 -10.01 -16.54 5.49
CA TRP A 116 -10.10 -17.30 6.74
C TRP A 116 -10.26 -16.31 7.90
N PRO A 117 -11.50 -15.91 8.22
CA PRO A 117 -11.74 -14.96 9.31
C PRO A 117 -11.64 -15.68 10.66
N ARG A 118 -10.92 -15.09 11.61
CA ARG A 118 -10.98 -15.45 13.04
C ARG A 118 -11.37 -14.20 13.83
N ASN A 119 -11.57 -14.34 15.14
CA ASN A 119 -12.08 -13.25 15.97
C ASN A 119 -11.25 -11.98 15.81
N THR A 120 -9.98 -12.01 16.23
CA THR A 120 -9.13 -10.81 16.23
C THR A 120 -8.05 -10.88 15.16
N PHE A 121 -8.16 -11.72 14.13
CA PHE A 121 -7.15 -11.84 13.08
C PHE A 121 -7.73 -12.61 11.89
N MET A 122 -7.13 -12.49 10.71
CA MET A 122 -7.64 -13.13 9.51
C MET A 122 -6.50 -13.42 8.53
N LEU A 123 -6.66 -14.45 7.72
CA LEU A 123 -5.80 -14.74 6.58
C LEU A 123 -6.60 -14.51 5.30
N ILE A 124 -6.04 -13.83 4.31
CA ILE A 124 -6.63 -13.75 2.96
C ILE A 124 -5.67 -14.35 1.95
N ALA A 125 -6.17 -14.83 0.81
CA ALA A 125 -5.33 -15.27 -0.31
C ALA A 125 -5.80 -14.66 -1.63
N LEU A 126 -4.85 -14.07 -2.37
CA LEU A 126 -5.05 -13.55 -3.71
C LEU A 126 -4.29 -14.37 -4.75
N PRO A 127 -4.90 -14.66 -5.91
CA PRO A 127 -4.27 -15.47 -6.94
C PRO A 127 -3.24 -14.65 -7.72
N ASN A 128 -2.14 -15.30 -8.09
CA ASN A 128 -1.12 -14.79 -9.01
C ASN A 128 -1.24 -15.45 -10.39
N LYS A 129 -0.70 -14.80 -11.43
CA LYS A 129 -0.74 -15.34 -12.81
C LYS A 129 0.01 -16.66 -13.00
N ASP A 130 1.05 -16.89 -12.20
CA ASP A 130 1.84 -18.14 -12.19
C ASP A 130 1.13 -19.28 -11.44
N LYS A 131 -0.16 -19.09 -11.08
CA LYS A 131 -1.00 -20.01 -10.31
C LYS A 131 -0.55 -20.19 -8.85
N SER A 132 0.43 -19.40 -8.39
CA SER A 132 0.73 -19.30 -6.95
C SER A 132 -0.29 -18.37 -6.27
N TRP A 133 -0.27 -18.34 -4.94
CA TRP A 133 -1.10 -17.42 -4.16
C TRP A 133 -0.25 -16.58 -3.23
N THR A 134 -0.63 -15.32 -3.09
CA THR A 134 -0.10 -14.44 -2.05
C THR A 134 -1.11 -14.39 -0.92
N CYS A 135 -0.76 -14.96 0.22
CA CYS A 135 -1.59 -14.94 1.41
C CYS A 135 -1.11 -13.85 2.36
N THR A 136 -2.04 -13.18 3.04
CA THR A 136 -1.72 -12.11 4.00
C THR A 136 -2.45 -12.36 5.30
N LEU A 137 -1.68 -12.64 6.36
CA LEU A 137 -2.16 -12.77 7.72
C LEU A 137 -2.21 -11.38 8.36
N PHE A 138 -3.39 -10.90 8.70
CA PHE A 138 -3.60 -9.71 9.51
C PHE A 138 -3.84 -10.11 10.96
N MET A 139 -3.01 -9.64 11.88
CA MET A 139 -3.07 -10.01 13.29
C MET A 139 -2.58 -8.86 14.18
N PRO A 140 -3.04 -8.72 15.44
CA PRO A 140 -2.52 -7.74 16.37
C PRO A 140 -1.01 -7.86 16.49
N MET A 141 -0.31 -6.72 16.48
CA MET A 141 1.15 -6.67 16.52
C MET A 141 1.71 -7.43 17.72
N GLU A 142 1.04 -7.35 18.86
CA GLU A 142 1.39 -8.05 20.11
C GLU A 142 1.30 -9.58 20.02
N LYS A 143 0.56 -10.13 19.05
CA LYS A 143 0.39 -11.58 18.86
C LYS A 143 1.39 -12.18 17.88
N PHE A 144 2.08 -11.38 17.07
CA PHE A 144 3.10 -11.91 16.14
C PHE A 144 4.26 -12.67 16.80
N PRO A 145 4.72 -12.35 18.03
CA PRO A 145 5.72 -13.15 18.71
C PRO A 145 5.32 -14.63 18.90
N LEU A 146 4.01 -14.94 18.97
CA LEU A 146 3.48 -16.31 19.05
C LEU A 146 3.81 -17.17 17.81
N ILE A 147 4.25 -16.55 16.71
CA ILE A 147 4.67 -17.26 15.50
C ILE A 147 6.07 -16.86 15.04
N LEU A 148 6.45 -15.57 15.09
CA LEU A 148 7.73 -15.10 14.54
C LEU A 148 8.92 -15.33 15.48
N GLU A 149 8.66 -15.51 16.77
CA GLU A 149 9.68 -15.68 17.82
C GLU A 149 9.55 -17.01 18.56
N SER A 150 8.72 -17.92 18.04
CA SER A 150 8.38 -19.20 18.66
C SER A 150 9.11 -20.38 18.03
N GLU A 151 9.15 -21.50 18.74
CA GLU A 151 9.71 -22.75 18.22
C GLU A 151 8.84 -23.31 17.09
N LYS A 152 9.42 -24.20 16.27
CA LYS A 152 8.76 -24.74 15.07
C LYS A 152 7.44 -25.43 15.41
N GLU A 153 7.41 -26.17 16.50
CA GLU A 153 6.23 -26.89 16.97
C GLU A 153 5.08 -25.94 17.35
N ASP A 154 5.40 -24.81 17.97
CA ASP A 154 4.42 -23.79 18.37
C ASP A 154 3.84 -23.06 17.16
N ILE A 155 4.67 -22.75 16.15
CA ILE A 155 4.22 -22.18 14.88
C ILE A 155 3.22 -23.13 14.22
N LEU A 156 3.58 -24.41 14.08
CA LEU A 156 2.69 -25.39 13.47
C LEU A 156 1.42 -25.60 14.29
N SER A 157 1.52 -25.59 15.62
CA SER A 157 0.36 -25.67 16.51
C SER A 157 -0.61 -24.51 16.27
N PHE A 158 -0.10 -23.28 16.21
CA PHE A 158 -0.91 -22.09 15.93
C PHE A 158 -1.67 -22.22 14.61
N PHE A 159 -0.99 -22.57 13.52
CA PHE A 159 -1.65 -22.72 12.22
C PHE A 159 -2.58 -23.93 12.16
N ASN A 160 -2.31 -25.03 12.87
CA ASN A 160 -3.24 -26.17 12.93
C ASN A 160 -4.49 -25.86 13.77
N GLU A 161 -4.35 -25.11 14.87
CA GLU A 161 -5.46 -24.70 15.72
C GLU A 161 -6.35 -23.70 14.98
N TYR A 162 -5.74 -22.65 14.42
CA TYR A 162 -6.50 -21.56 13.83
C TYR A 162 -6.73 -21.72 12.33
N PHE A 163 -5.89 -22.38 11.55
CA PHE A 163 -5.97 -22.39 10.09
C PHE A 163 -5.80 -23.80 9.51
N LYS A 164 -6.49 -24.78 10.10
CA LYS A 164 -6.35 -26.20 9.75
C LYS A 164 -6.47 -26.49 8.26
N ASP A 165 -7.47 -25.91 7.59
CA ASP A 165 -7.70 -26.09 6.16
C ASP A 165 -6.68 -25.37 5.27
N PHE A 166 -6.06 -24.30 5.77
CA PHE A 166 -4.89 -23.69 5.12
C PHE A 166 -3.64 -24.58 5.24
N MET A 167 -3.49 -25.33 6.34
CA MET A 167 -2.39 -26.28 6.50
C MET A 167 -2.46 -27.44 5.50
N ASP A 168 -3.62 -27.74 4.94
CA ASP A 168 -3.76 -28.71 3.83
C ASP A 168 -3.23 -28.14 2.49
N LEU A 169 -2.97 -26.83 2.40
CA LEU A 169 -2.55 -26.11 1.19
C LEU A 169 -1.05 -25.77 1.16
N ILE A 170 -0.34 -25.96 2.27
CA ILE A 170 1.08 -25.61 2.40
C ILE A 170 1.86 -26.73 3.06
N GLN A 171 3.02 -27.09 2.51
CA GLN A 171 3.94 -27.99 3.22
C GLN A 171 4.42 -27.34 4.54
N PRO A 172 4.40 -28.05 5.68
CA PRO A 172 4.85 -27.52 6.97
C PRO A 172 6.24 -26.89 6.92
N GLU A 173 7.19 -27.49 6.20
CA GLU A 173 8.56 -27.00 6.06
C GLU A 173 8.62 -25.64 5.34
N ASP A 174 7.79 -25.44 4.31
CA ASP A 174 7.73 -24.20 3.55
C ASP A 174 7.10 -23.07 4.36
N LEU A 175 6.06 -23.38 5.15
CA LEU A 175 5.49 -22.43 6.10
C LEU A 175 6.54 -22.00 7.13
N LEU A 176 7.21 -22.96 7.77
CA LEU A 176 8.24 -22.71 8.78
C LEU A 176 9.38 -21.86 8.23
N ASN A 177 9.85 -22.15 7.03
CA ASN A 177 10.93 -21.38 6.38
C ASN A 177 10.51 -19.92 6.13
N GLN A 178 9.25 -19.69 5.71
CA GLN A 178 8.74 -18.34 5.47
C GLN A 178 8.54 -17.57 6.77
N VAL A 179 7.93 -18.19 7.79
CA VAL A 179 7.65 -17.58 9.10
C VAL A 179 8.95 -17.23 9.83
N THR A 180 9.90 -18.16 9.92
CA THR A 180 11.15 -17.96 10.69
C THR A 180 12.11 -16.93 10.06
N ASN A 181 12.05 -16.72 8.74
CA ASN A 181 12.87 -15.72 8.04
C ASN A 181 12.12 -14.42 7.75
N GLY A 182 10.83 -14.36 8.06
CA GLY A 182 9.98 -13.24 7.72
C GLY A 182 9.87 -12.21 8.84
N LYS A 183 9.15 -11.12 8.57
CA LYS A 183 8.89 -10.07 9.56
C LYS A 183 7.49 -9.48 9.37
N ALA A 184 6.75 -9.36 10.46
CA ALA A 184 5.50 -8.61 10.49
C ALA A 184 5.71 -7.14 10.12
N ARG A 185 4.75 -6.59 9.39
CA ARG A 185 4.76 -5.20 8.90
C ARG A 185 3.65 -4.42 9.58
N THR A 186 3.94 -3.17 9.92
CA THR A 186 2.93 -2.28 10.49
C THR A 186 2.04 -1.69 9.41
N LEU A 187 0.83 -1.33 9.80
CA LEU A 187 -0.14 -0.64 8.94
C LEU A 187 -0.36 0.77 9.48
N ILE A 188 -0.31 1.74 8.57
CA ILE A 188 -0.37 3.16 8.88
C ILE A 188 -1.52 3.81 8.11
N SER A 189 -2.30 4.62 8.80
CA SER A 189 -3.22 5.57 8.22
C SER A 189 -2.61 6.96 8.33
N THR A 190 -2.67 7.75 7.27
CA THR A 190 -2.20 9.15 7.26
C THR A 190 -3.20 10.02 6.54
N LYS A 191 -3.57 11.14 7.17
CA LYS A 191 -4.28 12.24 6.52
C LYS A 191 -3.48 13.52 6.68
N CYS A 192 -3.43 14.35 5.64
CA CYS A 192 -2.85 15.68 5.73
C CYS A 192 -3.60 16.69 4.88
N ASN A 193 -3.42 17.97 5.20
CA ASN A 193 -4.02 19.09 4.48
C ASN A 193 -3.17 20.34 4.68
N PRO A 194 -2.77 21.07 3.63
CA PRO A 194 -2.99 20.79 2.20
C PRO A 194 -2.09 19.68 1.64
N TYR A 195 -2.40 19.20 0.42
CA TYR A 195 -1.49 18.31 -0.31
C TYR A 195 -0.38 19.05 -1.05
N HIS A 196 -0.39 20.38 -1.08
CA HIS A 196 0.58 21.18 -1.82
C HIS A 196 1.31 22.19 -0.94
N ILE A 197 2.51 22.59 -1.37
CA ILE A 197 3.20 23.80 -0.88
C ILE A 197 3.36 24.76 -2.06
N ASN A 198 2.90 26.00 -1.87
CA ASN A 198 2.99 27.08 -2.84
C ASN A 198 2.40 26.67 -4.21
N ASP A 199 3.18 26.82 -5.28
CA ASP A 199 2.82 26.50 -6.67
C ASP A 199 3.77 25.44 -7.27
N SER A 200 4.51 24.70 -6.43
CA SER A 200 5.63 23.89 -6.89
C SER A 200 5.79 22.53 -6.23
N PHE A 201 5.06 22.21 -5.15
CA PHE A 201 5.12 20.88 -4.55
C PHE A 201 3.72 20.31 -4.41
N LEU A 202 3.53 19.06 -4.79
CA LEU A 202 2.26 18.34 -4.64
C LEU A 202 2.52 16.91 -4.16
N LEU A 203 1.89 16.51 -3.05
CA LEU A 203 1.82 15.14 -2.56
C LEU A 203 0.74 14.36 -3.33
N MET A 204 1.02 13.10 -3.69
CA MET A 204 0.06 12.21 -4.34
C MET A 204 0.20 10.75 -3.84
N GLY A 205 -0.87 9.97 -3.95
CA GLY A 205 -0.96 8.61 -3.45
C GLY A 205 -0.73 8.53 -1.95
N ASP A 206 -0.08 7.45 -1.48
CA ASP A 206 0.21 7.24 -0.05
C ASP A 206 1.05 8.37 0.59
N ALA A 207 1.74 9.21 -0.22
CA ALA A 207 2.41 10.40 0.32
C ALA A 207 1.40 11.42 0.85
N ALA A 208 0.23 11.55 0.22
CA ALA A 208 -0.87 12.40 0.63
C ALA A 208 -1.87 11.69 1.57
N HIS A 209 -2.22 10.45 1.25
CA HIS A 209 -3.27 9.68 1.93
C HIS A 209 -2.88 8.20 2.05
N ALA A 210 -2.09 7.85 3.07
CA ALA A 210 -1.84 6.43 3.36
C ALA A 210 -3.11 5.81 3.94
N ILE A 211 -3.68 4.82 3.24
CA ILE A 211 -4.96 4.19 3.59
C ILE A 211 -4.72 2.75 4.04
N VAL A 212 -5.35 2.34 5.14
CA VAL A 212 -5.30 0.96 5.61
C VAL A 212 -5.93 -0.01 4.59
N PRO A 213 -5.41 -1.23 4.41
CA PRO A 213 -5.72 -2.06 3.24
C PRO A 213 -7.11 -2.72 3.27
N PHE A 214 -7.94 -2.46 4.27
CA PHE A 214 -9.20 -3.18 4.49
C PHE A 214 -10.29 -2.87 3.46
N TYR A 215 -10.13 -1.88 2.60
CA TYR A 215 -11.04 -1.65 1.44
C TYR A 215 -10.38 -1.95 0.09
N GLY A 216 -9.08 -2.29 0.07
CA GLY A 216 -8.33 -2.56 -1.16
C GLY A 216 -8.20 -1.37 -2.12
N GLN A 217 -8.33 -0.12 -1.63
CA GLN A 217 -8.40 1.07 -2.49
C GLN A 217 -7.16 1.97 -2.50
N GLY A 218 -6.12 1.74 -1.71
CA GLY A 218 -4.96 2.65 -1.65
C GLY A 218 -4.33 2.93 -3.02
N MET A 219 -4.01 1.87 -3.78
CA MET A 219 -3.50 2.00 -5.15
C MET A 219 -4.52 2.65 -6.10
N ASN A 220 -5.79 2.26 -6.03
CA ASN A 220 -6.83 2.79 -6.91
C ASN A 220 -7.06 4.29 -6.67
N ALA A 221 -7.06 4.72 -5.41
CA ALA A 221 -7.14 6.12 -5.00
C ALA A 221 -5.91 6.90 -5.49
N GLY A 222 -4.71 6.31 -5.43
CA GLY A 222 -3.50 6.89 -6.02
C GLY A 222 -3.53 6.97 -7.55
N PHE A 223 -4.16 6.03 -8.25
CA PHE A 223 -4.37 6.14 -9.70
C PHE A 223 -5.43 7.18 -10.06
N GLU A 224 -6.48 7.29 -9.25
CA GLU A 224 -7.49 8.33 -9.38
C GLU A 224 -6.88 9.73 -9.17
N ASP A 225 -5.88 9.89 -8.28
CA ASP A 225 -5.10 11.13 -8.16
C ASP A 225 -4.49 11.53 -9.51
N CYS A 226 -3.88 10.58 -10.23
CA CYS A 226 -3.30 10.84 -11.54
C CYS A 226 -4.38 11.23 -12.58
N THR A 227 -5.55 10.60 -12.53
CA THR A 227 -6.67 10.94 -13.41
C THR A 227 -7.19 12.36 -13.12
N ILE A 228 -7.39 12.71 -11.86
CA ILE A 228 -7.83 14.05 -11.45
C ILE A 228 -6.79 15.09 -11.82
N LEU A 229 -5.49 14.80 -11.63
CA LEU A 229 -4.42 15.69 -12.05
C LEU A 229 -4.47 15.96 -13.55
N ASN A 230 -4.65 14.93 -14.38
CA ASN A 230 -4.76 15.09 -15.83
C ASN A 230 -5.99 15.92 -16.22
N GLN A 231 -7.15 15.68 -15.60
CA GLN A 231 -8.36 16.48 -15.85
C GLN A 231 -8.16 17.95 -15.50
N LEU A 232 -7.52 18.25 -14.36
CA LEU A 232 -7.21 19.62 -13.98
C LEU A 232 -6.21 20.27 -14.94
N LEU A 233 -5.24 19.52 -15.46
CA LEU A 233 -4.33 20.02 -16.51
C LEU A 233 -5.10 20.44 -17.77
N GLU A 234 -6.10 19.66 -18.19
CA GLU A 234 -6.97 20.02 -19.31
C GLU A 234 -7.87 21.23 -18.98
N GLU A 235 -8.44 21.27 -17.78
CA GLU A 235 -9.34 22.35 -17.32
C GLU A 235 -8.64 23.72 -17.26
N TYR A 236 -7.35 23.74 -16.89
CA TYR A 236 -6.56 24.96 -16.67
C TYR A 236 -5.49 25.20 -17.75
N ASP A 237 -5.67 24.67 -18.97
CA ASP A 237 -4.77 24.87 -20.12
C ASP A 237 -3.29 24.61 -19.78
N HIS A 238 -3.05 23.52 -19.06
CA HIS A 238 -1.74 23.08 -18.56
C HIS A 238 -1.02 24.07 -17.63
N ASP A 239 -1.72 25.04 -17.02
CA ASP A 239 -1.17 25.88 -15.94
C ASP A 239 -0.97 25.06 -14.65
N LEU A 240 0.17 24.39 -14.59
CA LEU A 240 0.58 23.54 -13.47
C LEU A 240 0.53 24.25 -12.11
N LYS A 241 0.81 25.55 -12.06
CA LYS A 241 0.84 26.31 -10.81
C LYS A 241 -0.55 26.45 -10.21
N THR A 242 -1.53 26.70 -11.06
CA THR A 242 -2.95 26.73 -10.67
C THR A 242 -3.43 25.32 -10.34
N VAL A 243 -3.09 24.33 -11.17
CA VAL A 243 -3.46 22.93 -10.95
C VAL A 243 -2.99 22.41 -9.59
N ILE A 244 -1.73 22.67 -9.19
CA ILE A 244 -1.17 22.23 -7.90
C ILE A 244 -2.01 22.77 -6.73
N LYS A 245 -2.41 24.04 -6.79
CA LYS A 245 -3.23 24.67 -5.75
C LYS A 245 -4.66 24.12 -5.73
N THR A 246 -5.25 23.92 -6.90
CA THR A 246 -6.63 23.42 -7.05
C THR A 246 -6.76 21.94 -6.70
N PHE A 247 -5.72 21.14 -6.92
CA PHE A 247 -5.73 19.69 -6.71
C PHE A 247 -6.18 19.31 -5.30
N THR A 248 -5.65 20.00 -4.28
CA THR A 248 -6.01 19.71 -2.88
C THR A 248 -7.50 19.86 -2.66
N SER A 249 -8.09 20.98 -3.07
CA SER A 249 -9.52 21.24 -2.88
C SER A 249 -10.41 20.26 -3.65
N ARG A 250 -9.97 19.77 -4.81
CA ARG A 250 -10.70 18.77 -5.59
C ARG A 250 -10.62 17.37 -4.97
N ARG A 251 -9.46 16.99 -4.42
CA ARG A 251 -9.18 15.60 -4.04
C ARG A 251 -9.43 15.27 -2.57
N ILE A 252 -9.21 16.22 -1.67
CA ILE A 252 -9.10 15.92 -0.24
C ILE A 252 -10.35 15.26 0.34
N GLN A 253 -11.54 15.72 -0.03
CA GLN A 253 -12.79 15.17 0.50
C GLN A 253 -12.94 13.68 0.18
N ASP A 254 -12.66 13.28 -1.07
CA ASP A 254 -12.77 11.89 -1.50
C ASP A 254 -11.68 11.01 -0.88
N ALA A 255 -10.45 11.54 -0.78
CA ALA A 255 -9.31 10.84 -0.17
C ALA A 255 -9.53 10.60 1.35
N GLU A 256 -10.08 11.58 2.05
CA GLU A 256 -10.45 11.42 3.46
C GLU A 256 -11.61 10.45 3.64
N ALA A 257 -12.63 10.52 2.77
CA ALA A 257 -13.78 9.62 2.83
C ALA A 257 -13.38 8.16 2.62
N ILE A 258 -12.51 7.85 1.64
CA ILE A 258 -12.06 6.47 1.43
C ILE A 258 -11.15 5.98 2.57
N SER A 259 -10.36 6.87 3.16
CA SER A 259 -9.56 6.56 4.36
C SER A 259 -10.47 6.19 5.55
N ASP A 260 -11.55 6.94 5.76
CA ASP A 260 -12.53 6.65 6.81
C ASP A 260 -13.32 5.37 6.55
N LEU A 261 -13.75 5.13 5.31
CA LEU A 261 -14.42 3.88 4.94
C LEU A 261 -13.51 2.66 5.15
N ALA A 262 -12.22 2.77 4.83
CA ALA A 262 -11.26 1.70 5.06
C ALA A 262 -11.03 1.45 6.55
N PHE A 263 -10.98 2.50 7.37
CA PHE A 263 -10.85 2.38 8.83
C PHE A 263 -12.12 1.82 9.48
N TYR A 264 -13.29 2.24 9.00
CA TYR A 264 -14.57 1.66 9.42
C TYR A 264 -14.63 0.18 9.07
N ASN A 265 -14.23 -0.21 7.86
CA ASN A 265 -14.21 -1.62 7.48
C ASN A 265 -13.20 -2.44 8.28
N TYR A 266 -12.07 -1.85 8.69
CA TYR A 266 -11.14 -2.49 9.63
C TYR A 266 -11.85 -2.83 10.95
N ILE A 267 -12.58 -1.87 11.53
CA ILE A 267 -13.34 -2.07 12.76
C ILE A 267 -14.41 -3.16 12.55
N GLU A 268 -15.17 -3.10 11.46
CA GLU A 268 -16.20 -4.12 11.13
C GLU A 268 -15.61 -5.52 10.97
N VAL A 269 -14.51 -5.66 10.22
CA VAL A 269 -13.89 -6.96 9.95
C VAL A 269 -13.23 -7.55 11.19
N ILE A 270 -12.68 -6.72 12.07
CA ILE A 270 -11.99 -7.20 13.29
C ILE A 270 -12.95 -7.35 14.48
N ILE A 271 -14.03 -6.56 14.56
CA ILE A 271 -14.96 -6.59 15.70
C ILE A 271 -16.25 -7.35 15.37
N PHE A 272 -16.81 -7.19 14.17
CA PHE A 272 -18.18 -7.60 13.83
C PHE A 272 -18.28 -8.83 12.91
N PHE A 273 -17.18 -9.35 12.36
CA PHE A 273 -17.21 -10.62 11.59
C PHE A 273 -17.69 -11.82 12.43
N VAL A 274 -17.84 -11.64 13.75
CA VAL A 274 -18.57 -12.51 14.68
C VAL A 274 -20.02 -12.79 14.24
N ILE A 275 -20.63 -12.00 13.33
CA ILE A 275 -22.08 -12.06 13.05
C ILE A 275 -22.46 -12.41 11.59
N ARG A 276 -21.55 -12.34 10.59
CA ARG A 276 -21.93 -12.55 9.18
C ARG A 276 -20.97 -13.43 8.38
N TYR A 277 -21.25 -14.72 8.37
CA TYR A 277 -20.91 -15.59 7.23
C TYR A 277 -21.78 -15.19 6.03
N ARG A 278 -21.24 -14.45 5.06
CA ARG A 278 -21.75 -14.46 3.68
C ARG A 278 -20.59 -14.41 2.70
N GLU A 279 -20.52 -15.45 1.89
CA GLU A 279 -19.67 -15.55 0.70
C GLU A 279 -19.87 -14.30 -0.16
N ILE A 280 -18.77 -13.60 -0.45
CA ILE A 280 -18.74 -12.56 -1.46
C ILE A 280 -18.17 -13.22 -2.71
N ASP A 281 -19.04 -13.52 -3.68
CA ASP A 281 -18.66 -14.09 -4.96
C ASP A 281 -17.82 -13.08 -5.76
N TYR A 282 -16.59 -13.46 -6.10
CA TYR A 282 -15.77 -12.78 -7.11
C TYR A 282 -15.64 -13.71 -8.33
N PHE A 283 -15.57 -13.15 -9.54
CA PHE A 283 -15.41 -13.90 -10.78
C PHE A 283 -14.14 -13.42 -11.53
N ALA A 284 -13.36 -14.39 -12.03
CA ALA A 284 -12.06 -14.28 -12.70
C ALA A 284 -12.01 -13.37 -13.94
#